data_AF-A0A7W1WUI1-F1
#
_entry.id   AF-A0A7W1WUI1-F1
#
_cell.length_a   1.000
_cell.length_b   1.000
_cell.length_c   1.000
_cell.angle_alpha   90.00
_cell.angle_beta   90.00
_cell.angle_gamma   90.00
#
_symmetry.space_group_name_H-M   'P 1'
#
loop_
_entity.id
_entity.type
_entity.pdbx_description
1 polymer ?
#
loop_
_entity_poly.entity_id
_entity_poly.type
_entity_poly.pdbx_seq_one_letter_code
_entity_poly.pdbx_strand_id
1 'polypeptide(L)' 'MLMKQLLSRENLLKALKQVEKNKGSHGVDGMPVESLRAHIQHYWTSIR' A
#
# COMPACT_ATOMS: atom_id res chain seq x y z
N MET A 1 9.15 12.80 -15.57
CA MET A 1 8.18 13.12 -14.48
C MET A 1 8.24 12.02 -13.43
N LEU A 2 8.91 12.25 -12.29
CA LEU A 2 9.13 11.24 -11.25
C LEU A 2 7.83 10.78 -10.57
N MET A 3 6.90 11.69 -10.31
CA MET A 3 5.62 11.34 -9.67
C MET A 3 4.80 10.33 -10.46
N LYS A 4 4.79 10.43 -11.80
CA LYS A 4 4.10 9.45 -12.65
C LYS A 4 4.73 8.06 -12.56
N GLN A 5 6.04 7.96 -12.37
CA GLN A 5 6.74 6.69 -12.20
C GLN A 5 6.52 6.13 -10.79
N LEU A 6 6.59 6.98 -9.76
CA LEU A 6 6.33 6.62 -8.37
C LEU A 6 4.91 6.06 -8.18
N LEU A 7 3.91 6.73 -8.78
CA LEU A 7 2.50 6.32 -8.71
C LEU A 7 2.09 5.33 -9.81
N SER A 8 3.05 4.77 -10.55
CA SER A 8 2.74 3.72 -11.53
C SER A 8 2.19 2.49 -10.82
N ARG A 9 1.20 1.84 -11.43
CA ARG A 9 0.57 0.62 -10.89
C ARG A 9 1.61 -0.44 -10.53
N GLU A 10 2.62 -0.60 -11.38
CA GLU A 10 3.70 -1.56 -11.16
C GLU A 10 4.52 -1.21 -9.91
N ASN A 11 4.90 0.07 -9.74
CA ASN A 11 5.67 0.50 -8.57
C ASN A 11 4.87 0.35 -7.27
N LEU A 12 3.59 0.73 -7.26
CA LEU A 12 2.72 0.58 -6.10
C LEU A 12 2.52 -0.88 -5.70
N LEU A 13 2.40 -1.79 -6.68
CA LEU A 13 2.30 -3.23 -6.39
C LEU A 13 3.62 -3.79 -5.82
N LYS A 14 4.78 -3.32 -6.30
CA LYS A 14 6.08 -3.69 -5.72
C LYS A 14 6.21 -3.18 -4.28
N ALA A 15 5.81 -1.94 -4.02
CA ALA A 15 5.81 -1.36 -2.69
C ALA A 15 4.92 -2.14 -1.72
N LEU A 16 3.68 -2.44 -2.13
CA LEU A 16 2.74 -3.23 -1.31
C LEU A 16 3.32 -4.60 -0.93
N LYS A 17 3.89 -5.34 -1.90
CA LYS A 17 4.52 -6.64 -1.64
C LYS A 17 5.68 -6.55 -0.65
N GLN A 18 6.48 -5.48 -0.72
CA GLN A 18 7.59 -5.29 0.19
C GLN A 18 7.11 -5.02 1.61
N VAL A 19 6.05 -4.22 1.78
CA VAL A 19 5.44 -3.95 3.09
C VAL A 19 4.86 -5.24 3.69
N GLU A 20 4.12 -6.03 2.89
CA GLU A 20 3.60 -7.34 3.29
C GLU A 20 4.72 -8.29 3.74
N LYS A 21 5.87 -8.28 3.04
CA LYS A 21 7.03 -9.12 3.40
C LYS A 21 7.71 -8.67 4.69
N ASN A 22 7.73 -7.38 4.98
CA ASN A 22 8.41 -6.84 6.15
C ASN A 22 7.72 -7.21 7.48
N LYS A 23 6.42 -7.56 7.45
CA LYS A 23 5.65 -7.99 8.64
C LYS A 23 5.80 -7.04 9.84
N GLY A 24 5.91 -5.74 9.57
CA GLY A 24 6.07 -4.72 10.61
C GLY A 24 4.84 -4.65 11.52
N SER A 25 5.05 -4.14 12.74
CA SER A 25 3.93 -3.80 13.62
C SER A 25 3.04 -2.73 12.99
N HIS A 26 1.78 -2.69 13.42
CA HIS A 26 0.85 -1.66 13.01
C HIS A 26 1.28 -0.26 13.44
N GLY A 27 0.78 0.76 12.74
CA GLY A 27 0.95 2.16 13.11
C GLY A 27 0.05 2.56 14.28
N VAL A 28 -0.13 3.88 14.44
CA VAL A 28 -1.02 4.48 15.44
C VAL A 28 -2.50 4.15 15.20
N ASP A 29 -2.86 3.78 13.96
CA ASP A 29 -4.20 3.36 13.56
C ASP A 29 -4.53 1.90 13.92
N GLY A 30 -3.54 1.13 14.38
CA GLY A 30 -3.72 -0.27 14.74
C GLY A 30 -3.94 -1.21 13.56
N MET A 31 -3.78 -0.76 12.31
CA MET A 31 -4.05 -1.60 11.14
C MET A 31 -2.96 -2.66 10.94
N PRO A 32 -3.28 -3.96 11.00
CA PRO A 32 -2.32 -5.02 10.72
C PRO A 32 -1.94 -5.05 9.24
N VAL A 33 -0.69 -5.39 8.94
CA VAL A 33 -0.16 -5.42 7.55
C VAL A 33 -0.97 -6.39 6.66
N GLU A 34 -1.53 -7.45 7.25
CA GLU A 34 -2.40 -8.43 6.59
C GLU A 34 -3.69 -7.80 6.04
N SER A 35 -4.15 -6.69 6.64
CA SER A 35 -5.36 -5.98 6.21
C SER A 35 -5.08 -4.87 5.18
N LEU A 36 -3.80 -4.48 5.00
CA LEU A 36 -3.40 -3.35 4.16
C LEU A 36 -3.91 -3.46 2.72
N ARG A 37 -3.79 -4.64 2.11
CA ARG A 37 -4.24 -4.88 0.72
C ARG A 37 -5.74 -4.66 0.56
N ALA A 38 -6.53 -5.22 1.48
CA ALA A 38 -7.98 -5.08 1.45
C ALA A 38 -8.39 -3.62 1.68
N HIS A 39 -7.71 -2.92 2.59
CA HIS A 39 -7.92 -1.50 2.85
C HIS A 39 -7.67 -0.66 1.59
N ILE A 40 -6.53 -0.84 0.93
CA ILE A 40 -6.22 -0.11 -0.32
C ILE A 40 -7.28 -0.40 -1.39
N GLN A 41 -7.72 -1.65 -1.55
CA GLN A 41 -8.76 -2.00 -2.52
C GLN A 41 -10.09 -1.33 -2.23
N HIS A 42 -10.50 -1.28 -0.95
CA HIS A 42 -11.75 -0.66 -0.53
C HIS A 42 -11.75 0.86 -0.80
N TYR A 43 -10.63 1.54 -0.53
CA TYR A 43 -10.53 3.00 -0.63
C TYR A 43 -9.87 3.50 -1.93
N TRP A 44 -9.52 2.62 -2.88
CA TRP A 44 -8.74 3.00 -4.07
C TRP A 44 -9.36 4.14 -4.88
N THR A 45 -10.68 4.15 -5.01
CA THR A 45 -11.42 5.19 -5.74
C THR A 45 -11.34 6.57 -5.08
N SER A 46 -11.12 6.61 -3.76
CA SER A 46 -10.94 7.86 -3.00
C SER A 46 -9.47 8.29 -2.92
N ILE A 47 -8.53 7.36 -3.15
CA ILE A 47 -7.08 7.60 -3.14
C ILE A 47 -6.57 8.08 -4.50
N ARG A 48 -7.19 7.62 -5.60
CA ARG A 48 -6.75 7.89 -6.98
C ARG A 48 -7.24 9.23 -7.51
#